data_AF-A0A080WHD5-F1
#
_entry.id   AF-A0A080WHD5-F1
#
_cell.length_a   1.000
_cell.length_b   1.000
_cell.length_c   1.000
_cell.angle_alpha   90.00
_cell.angle_beta   90.00
_cell.angle_gamma   90.00
#
_symmetry.space_group_name_H-M   'P 1'
#
loop_
_entity.id
_entity.type
_entity.pdbx_description
1 polymer ?
#
loop_
_entity_poly.entity_id
_entity_poly.type
_entity_poly.pdbx_seq_one_letter_code
_entity_poly.pdbx_strand_id
1 'polypeptide(L)'
;MAQHDECVKHAVVALSGSYLLDYNSQQGLRDRVNYHYDQAKHMISVALRSRQNQDIGQGDNLVAAIMLLLVDDCVNWELRINNAEPNWILAARLAKSILDNSDPGYRYWRPDNTQYSAARHGYANWVALACILSELVTPLASRGNPNAYGWLLAGTQKESWKINGGTGLCPKLLHIISQITYLSVLVKEDSSMAPIYAAKVISKGLKTFHQWSELSDGYPSAEELLRSCDLDKNGKVQTATKVTELTGETWVAAAQIYLHCRLRRKPRHHPDVQKTAKVLWKCVTMMPYSGTLFTSQAPFCPIFIASLVSIEKKDRMIAEEWFTTVGLKGKCRSSVPPVWAAVQAMWTWMDGGGVSHVFDEGVPVHKRPSWWESMVDQLIATVGYVSLT
;
A
#
# COMPACT_ATOMS: atom_id res chain seq x y z
N MET A 1 20.41 7.35 13.41
CA MET A 1 20.54 7.88 12.04
C MET A 1 20.42 9.39 12.00
N ALA A 2 19.29 10.00 12.39
CA ALA A 2 19.14 11.47 12.40
C ALA A 2 20.17 12.22 13.29
N GLN A 3 20.72 11.58 14.32
CA GLN A 3 21.81 12.14 15.13
C GLN A 3 23.17 12.21 14.39
N HIS A 4 23.32 11.50 13.28
CA HIS A 4 24.59 11.31 12.58
C HIS A 4 24.53 11.71 11.10
N ASP A 5 23.35 12.06 10.57
CA ASP A 5 23.16 12.49 9.19
C ASP A 5 22.25 13.73 9.15
N GLU A 6 22.83 14.86 8.71
CA GLU A 6 22.13 16.14 8.69
C GLU A 6 20.97 16.16 7.69
N CYS A 7 21.05 15.42 6.58
CA CYS A 7 19.96 15.36 5.61
C CYS A 7 18.73 14.68 6.22
N VAL A 8 18.94 13.52 6.87
CA VAL A 8 17.89 12.80 7.59
C VAL A 8 17.32 13.66 8.71
N LYS A 9 18.16 14.39 9.46
CA LYS A 9 17.72 15.31 10.51
C LYS A 9 16.80 16.41 9.97
N HIS A 10 17.19 17.09 8.89
CA HIS A 10 16.34 18.09 8.25
C HIS A 10 15.00 17.50 7.79
N ALA A 11 15.00 16.31 7.19
CA ALA A 11 13.77 15.64 6.76
C ALA A 11 12.86 15.25 7.94
N VAL A 12 13.42 14.73 9.04
CA VAL A 12 12.66 14.42 10.27
C VAL A 12 12.04 15.68 10.87
N VAL A 13 12.79 16.78 10.94
CA VAL A 13 12.29 18.04 11.51
C VAL A 13 11.19 18.64 10.63
N ALA A 14 11.33 18.57 9.29
CA ALA A 14 10.29 18.99 8.37
C ALA A 14 8.99 18.20 8.61
N LEU A 15 9.04 16.86 8.56
CA LEU A 15 7.88 16.00 8.78
C LEU A 15 7.23 16.21 10.16
N SER A 16 8.05 16.25 11.22
CA SER A 16 7.55 16.47 12.58
C SER A 16 6.92 17.84 12.73
N GLY A 17 7.55 18.86 12.14
CA GLY A 17 7.07 20.23 12.10
C GLY A 17 5.72 20.35 11.39
N SER A 18 5.52 19.62 10.28
CA SER A 18 4.24 19.51 9.61
C SER A 18 3.14 19.08 10.59
N TYR A 19 3.29 17.98 11.31
CA TYR A 19 2.29 17.57 12.31
C TYR A 19 2.07 18.60 13.43
N LEU A 20 3.11 19.30 13.88
CA LEU A 20 2.98 20.35 14.90
C LEU A 20 2.15 21.55 14.43
N LEU A 21 2.17 21.85 13.12
CA LEU A 21 1.39 22.95 12.54
C LEU A 21 -0.13 22.75 12.65
N ASP A 22 -0.60 21.51 12.85
CA ASP A 22 -2.03 21.24 13.11
C ASP A 22 -2.49 21.77 14.47
N TYR A 23 -1.55 21.95 15.41
CA TYR A 23 -1.81 22.43 16.76
C TYR A 23 -1.33 23.86 16.99
N ASN A 24 -0.30 24.29 16.27
CA ASN A 24 0.27 25.63 16.36
C ASN A 24 0.58 26.19 14.97
N SER A 25 -0.30 27.04 14.45
CA SER A 25 -0.20 27.60 13.10
C SER A 25 0.64 28.88 13.00
N GLN A 26 1.49 29.18 14.00
CA GLN A 26 2.32 30.38 14.00
C GLN A 26 3.25 30.45 12.77
N GLN A 27 3.32 31.62 12.15
CA GLN A 27 4.12 31.84 10.94
C GLN A 27 5.60 31.48 11.16
N GLY A 28 6.18 31.83 12.30
CA GLY A 28 7.58 31.50 12.60
C GLY A 28 7.85 29.99 12.71
N LEU A 29 6.86 29.19 13.12
CA LEU A 29 6.98 27.72 13.05
C LEU A 29 6.94 27.26 11.60
N ARG A 30 5.97 27.75 10.81
CA ARG A 30 5.82 27.43 9.38
C ARG A 30 7.11 27.74 8.60
N ASP A 31 7.71 28.90 8.83
CA ASP A 31 8.95 29.31 8.16
C ASP A 31 10.11 28.35 8.49
N ARG A 32 10.19 27.88 9.75
CA ARG A 32 11.20 26.88 10.16
C ARG A 32 10.94 25.52 9.52
N VAL A 33 9.69 25.05 9.48
CA VAL A 33 9.33 23.79 8.80
C VAL A 33 9.75 23.84 7.33
N ASN A 34 9.38 24.91 6.63
CA ASN A 34 9.73 25.11 5.23
C ASN A 34 11.25 25.19 5.02
N TYR A 35 11.97 25.89 5.90
CA TYR A 35 13.43 25.92 5.85
C TYR A 35 14.04 24.51 5.95
N HIS A 36 13.58 23.69 6.90
CA HIS A 36 14.10 22.32 7.03
C HIS A 36 13.74 21.44 5.83
N TYR A 37 12.54 21.61 5.26
CA TYR A 37 12.13 20.93 4.03
C TYR A 37 13.05 21.28 2.85
N ASP A 38 13.30 22.58 2.63
CA ASP A 38 14.14 23.07 1.54
C ASP A 38 15.60 22.62 1.68
N GLN A 39 16.14 22.61 2.91
CA GLN A 39 17.47 22.09 3.19
C GLN A 39 17.56 20.58 2.90
N ALA A 40 16.58 19.78 3.36
CA ALA A 40 16.56 18.35 3.06
C ALA A 40 16.52 18.09 1.55
N LYS A 41 15.64 18.79 0.83
CA LYS A 41 15.51 18.71 -0.64
C LYS A 41 16.82 19.09 -1.34
N HIS A 42 17.48 20.16 -0.91
CA HIS A 42 18.77 20.57 -1.45
C HIS A 42 19.85 19.49 -1.24
N MET A 43 19.95 18.96 -0.02
CA MET A 43 20.93 17.92 0.33
C MET A 43 20.68 16.62 -0.43
N ILE A 44 19.42 16.19 -0.58
CA ILE A 44 19.05 15.04 -1.44
C ILE A 44 19.52 15.31 -2.87
N SER A 45 19.26 16.49 -3.41
CA SER A 45 19.65 16.86 -4.78
C SER A 45 21.16 16.82 -5.00
N VAL A 46 21.96 17.21 -4.00
CA VAL A 46 23.42 17.10 -4.01
C VAL A 46 23.85 15.63 -3.90
N ALA A 47 23.27 14.88 -2.96
CA ALA A 47 23.60 13.48 -2.71
C ALA A 47 23.34 12.58 -3.93
N LEU A 48 22.30 12.86 -4.70
CA LEU A 48 21.96 12.13 -5.94
C LEU A 48 23.02 12.28 -7.04
N ARG A 49 23.87 13.31 -6.99
CA ARG A 49 24.97 13.51 -7.95
C ARG A 49 26.19 12.63 -7.62
N SER A 50 26.27 12.12 -6.39
CA SER A 50 27.35 11.23 -5.97
C SER A 50 27.05 9.79 -6.36
N ARG A 51 27.92 9.19 -7.17
CA ARG A 51 27.82 7.76 -7.52
C ARG A 51 27.94 6.85 -6.30
N GLN A 52 28.65 7.28 -5.26
CA GLN A 52 28.85 6.50 -4.04
C GLN A 52 27.53 6.14 -3.35
N ASN A 53 26.52 7.01 -3.42
CA ASN A 53 25.20 6.75 -2.83
C ASN A 53 24.39 5.69 -3.60
N GLN A 54 24.86 5.28 -4.78
CA GLN A 54 24.29 4.22 -5.60
C GLN A 54 25.14 2.95 -5.60
N ASP A 55 26.28 2.95 -4.90
CA ASP A 55 27.11 1.76 -4.74
C ASP A 55 26.40 0.71 -3.87
N ILE A 56 26.80 -0.54 -4.05
CA ILE A 56 26.18 -1.70 -3.40
C ILE A 56 26.24 -1.57 -1.88
N GLY A 57 25.11 -1.77 -1.21
CA GLY A 57 24.98 -1.65 0.23
C GLY A 57 25.00 -0.20 0.76
N GLN A 58 25.11 0.80 -0.12
CA GLN A 58 25.05 2.21 0.25
C GLN A 58 23.65 2.79 0.05
N GLY A 59 23.50 4.07 0.41
CA GLY A 59 22.29 4.87 0.13
C GLY A 59 21.22 4.84 1.22
N ASP A 60 21.41 4.08 2.30
CA ASP A 60 20.40 3.93 3.38
C ASP A 60 19.93 5.30 3.94
N ASN A 61 20.86 6.21 4.24
CA ASN A 61 20.52 7.56 4.76
C ASN A 61 19.75 8.39 3.71
N LEU A 62 20.15 8.30 2.44
CA LEU A 62 19.51 9.02 1.35
C LEU A 62 18.07 8.52 1.14
N VAL A 63 17.88 7.19 1.13
CA VAL A 63 16.56 6.56 1.06
C VAL A 63 15.71 6.97 2.26
N ALA A 64 16.26 6.98 3.48
CA ALA A 64 15.55 7.41 4.67
C ALA A 64 15.08 8.87 4.57
N ALA A 65 15.93 9.79 4.11
CA ALA A 65 15.56 11.20 3.93
C ALA A 65 14.46 11.38 2.86
N ILE A 66 14.58 10.67 1.73
CA ILE A 66 13.55 10.68 0.66
C ILE A 66 12.22 10.15 1.19
N MET A 67 12.23 9.04 1.94
CA MET A 67 11.02 8.48 2.53
C MET A 67 10.32 9.43 3.50
N LEU A 68 11.08 10.16 4.33
CA LEU A 68 10.50 11.13 5.26
C LEU A 68 9.80 12.27 4.52
N LEU A 69 10.41 12.81 3.45
CA LEU A 69 9.76 13.83 2.62
C LEU A 69 8.59 13.29 1.79
N LEU A 70 8.64 12.02 1.40
CA LEU A 70 7.51 11.33 0.77
C LEU A 70 6.32 11.30 1.73
N VAL A 71 6.51 10.86 2.99
CA VAL A 71 5.44 10.86 4.00
C VAL A 71 4.92 12.27 4.24
N ASP A 72 5.79 13.27 4.27
CA ASP A 72 5.40 14.68 4.41
C ASP A 72 4.46 15.12 3.27
N ASP A 73 4.82 14.82 2.01
CA ASP A 73 3.98 15.12 0.85
C ASP A 73 2.67 14.28 0.83
N CYS A 74 2.68 13.07 1.40
CA CYS A 74 1.50 12.22 1.57
C CYS A 74 0.44 12.86 2.47
N VAL A 75 0.87 13.50 3.56
CA VAL A 75 -0.04 14.11 4.54
C VAL A 75 -0.36 15.57 4.26
N ASN A 76 0.52 16.28 3.56
CA ASN A 76 0.32 17.66 3.09
C ASN A 76 -0.38 17.72 1.73
N TRP A 77 -1.42 16.91 1.56
CA TRP A 77 -2.08 16.73 0.27
C TRP A 77 -2.80 18.00 -0.22
N GLU A 78 -3.14 18.94 0.68
CA GLU A 78 -3.76 20.21 0.30
C GLU A 78 -2.81 21.11 -0.51
N LEU A 79 -1.50 20.85 -0.46
CA LEU A 79 -0.48 21.61 -1.19
C LEU A 79 -0.25 21.08 -2.62
N ARG A 80 -0.94 20.00 -3.01
CA ARG A 80 -0.74 19.36 -4.31
C ARG A 80 -1.39 20.17 -5.43
N ILE A 81 -0.71 20.19 -6.57
CA ILE A 81 -1.27 20.73 -7.81
C ILE A 81 -2.11 19.63 -8.46
N ASN A 82 -3.38 19.93 -8.73
CA ASN A 82 -4.30 19.00 -9.39
C ASN A 82 -3.76 18.59 -10.78
N ASN A 83 -3.93 17.32 -11.13
CA ASN A 83 -3.58 16.70 -12.43
C ASN A 83 -2.09 16.48 -12.75
N ALA A 84 -1.16 17.00 -11.94
CA ALA A 84 0.25 16.63 -12.05
C ALA A 84 0.55 15.35 -11.25
N GLU A 85 1.58 14.60 -11.67
CA GLU A 85 2.07 13.49 -10.85
C GLU A 85 2.67 14.04 -9.54
N PRO A 86 2.20 13.59 -8.37
CA PRO A 86 2.59 14.16 -7.09
C PRO A 86 4.03 13.78 -6.68
N ASN A 87 4.65 14.63 -5.87
CA ASN A 87 6.04 14.44 -5.45
C ASN A 87 6.24 13.14 -4.67
N TRP A 88 5.26 12.68 -3.88
CA TRP A 88 5.38 11.41 -3.16
C TRP A 88 5.56 10.20 -4.10
N ILE A 89 4.91 10.18 -5.28
CA ILE A 89 5.11 9.12 -6.29
C ILE A 89 6.52 9.21 -6.88
N LEU A 90 6.95 10.43 -7.24
CA LEU A 90 8.28 10.67 -7.79
C LEU A 90 9.38 10.28 -6.80
N ALA A 91 9.20 10.64 -5.53
CA ALA A 91 10.08 10.29 -4.43
C ALA A 91 10.13 8.77 -4.19
N ALA A 92 8.98 8.09 -4.24
CA ALA A 92 8.91 6.64 -4.11
C ALA A 92 9.72 5.94 -5.22
N ARG A 93 9.52 6.34 -6.48
CA ARG A 93 10.26 5.80 -7.63
C ARG A 93 11.75 6.11 -7.57
N LEU A 94 12.12 7.29 -7.08
CA LEU A 94 13.51 7.66 -6.87
C LEU A 94 14.17 6.78 -5.80
N ALA A 95 13.53 6.60 -4.65
CA ALA A 95 14.01 5.72 -3.59
C ALA A 95 14.12 4.27 -4.08
N LYS A 96 13.13 3.79 -4.84
CA LYS A 96 13.16 2.49 -5.50
C LYS A 96 14.36 2.34 -6.43
N SER A 97 14.62 3.34 -7.28
CA SER A 97 15.77 3.34 -8.20
C SER A 97 17.11 3.23 -7.45
N ILE A 98 17.24 3.93 -6.30
CA ILE A 98 18.43 3.79 -5.46
C ILE A 98 18.54 2.36 -4.93
N LEU A 99 17.46 1.79 -4.38
CA LEU A 99 17.45 0.43 -3.86
C LEU A 99 17.72 -0.64 -4.93
N ASP A 100 17.21 -0.46 -6.15
CA ASP A 100 17.47 -1.35 -7.28
C ASP A 100 18.96 -1.35 -7.66
N ASN A 101 19.61 -0.18 -7.61
CA ASN A 101 21.03 -0.04 -7.97
C ASN A 101 21.98 -0.46 -6.85
N SER A 102 21.63 -0.16 -5.60
CA SER A 102 22.48 -0.45 -4.44
C SER A 102 22.19 -1.80 -3.80
N ASP A 103 21.29 -2.62 -4.36
CA ASP A 103 20.86 -3.89 -3.78
C ASP A 103 22.06 -4.81 -3.45
N PRO A 104 22.34 -5.11 -2.17
CA PRO A 104 23.45 -5.97 -1.81
C PRO A 104 23.26 -7.43 -2.26
N GLY A 105 22.02 -7.84 -2.57
CA GLY A 105 21.69 -9.21 -2.98
C GLY A 105 21.91 -9.51 -4.45
N TYR A 106 22.17 -8.49 -5.28
CA TYR A 106 22.20 -8.62 -6.74
C TYR A 106 23.22 -9.63 -7.31
N ARG A 107 24.28 -9.98 -6.55
CA ARG A 107 25.33 -10.95 -6.93
C ARG A 107 25.23 -12.31 -6.25
N TYR A 108 24.41 -12.44 -5.21
CA TYR A 108 24.40 -13.64 -4.38
C TYR A 108 23.23 -14.55 -4.73
N TRP A 109 23.56 -15.79 -5.13
CA TRP A 109 22.57 -16.83 -5.44
C TRP A 109 21.87 -17.40 -4.19
N ARG A 110 22.36 -17.05 -2.98
CA ARG A 110 21.76 -17.43 -1.68
C ARG A 110 21.58 -16.18 -0.79
N PRO A 111 20.36 -15.86 -0.36
CA PRO A 111 20.07 -14.70 0.48
C PRO A 111 20.84 -14.66 1.81
N ASP A 112 21.17 -15.83 2.38
CA ASP A 112 21.93 -15.94 3.64
C ASP A 112 23.35 -15.35 3.54
N ASN A 113 23.87 -15.19 2.31
CA ASN A 113 25.18 -14.60 2.05
C ASN A 113 25.12 -13.08 1.92
N THR A 114 23.93 -12.48 1.98
CA THR A 114 23.74 -11.04 1.82
C THR A 114 23.40 -10.39 3.16
N GLN A 115 24.33 -9.59 3.68
CA GLN A 115 24.09 -8.83 4.91
C GLN A 115 23.27 -7.57 4.61
N TYR A 116 21.97 -7.62 4.91
CA TYR A 116 21.10 -6.43 4.93
C TYR A 116 21.00 -5.87 6.35
N SER A 117 21.11 -4.56 6.49
CA SER A 117 20.80 -3.91 7.77
C SER A 117 19.29 -3.99 8.07
N ALA A 118 18.90 -4.00 9.34
CA ALA A 118 17.48 -3.95 9.72
C ALA A 118 16.79 -2.66 9.22
N ALA A 119 17.54 -1.54 9.18
CA ALA A 119 17.06 -0.28 8.62
C ALA A 119 16.75 -0.41 7.13
N ARG A 120 17.65 -1.02 6.36
CA ARG A 120 17.47 -1.27 4.92
C ARG A 120 16.26 -2.15 4.65
N HIS A 121 16.03 -3.20 5.43
CA HIS A 121 14.81 -4.01 5.34
C HIS A 121 13.54 -3.18 5.60
N GLY A 122 13.57 -2.32 6.60
CA GLY A 122 12.46 -1.40 6.89
C GLY A 122 12.17 -0.43 5.74
N TYR A 123 13.22 0.21 5.22
CA TYR A 123 13.11 1.16 4.11
C TYR A 123 12.66 0.51 2.81
N ALA A 124 13.25 -0.65 2.48
CA ALA A 124 12.82 -1.49 1.36
C ALA A 124 11.32 -1.76 1.43
N ASN A 125 10.84 -2.30 2.56
CA ASN A 125 9.43 -2.64 2.72
C ASN A 125 8.51 -1.43 2.52
N TRP A 126 8.87 -0.28 3.08
CA TRP A 126 8.05 0.93 3.00
C TRP A 126 8.12 1.60 1.61
N VAL A 127 9.28 1.65 0.95
CA VAL A 127 9.41 2.13 -0.44
C VAL A 127 8.63 1.24 -1.40
N ALA A 128 8.73 -0.08 -1.23
CA ALA A 128 7.92 -1.03 -1.99
C ALA A 128 6.43 -0.77 -1.76
N LEU A 129 6.00 -0.52 -0.51
CA LEU A 129 4.62 -0.20 -0.19
C LEU A 129 4.18 1.04 -0.97
N ALA A 130 4.91 2.14 -0.87
CA ALA A 130 4.57 3.38 -1.56
C ALA A 130 4.46 3.21 -3.08
N CYS A 131 5.43 2.54 -3.72
CA CYS A 131 5.36 2.29 -5.15
C CYS A 131 4.20 1.36 -5.53
N ILE A 132 4.10 0.20 -4.90
CA ILE A 132 3.14 -0.83 -5.28
C ILE A 132 1.70 -0.39 -5.00
N LEU A 133 1.45 0.30 -3.88
CA LEU A 133 0.13 0.82 -3.58
C LEU A 133 -0.29 1.95 -4.53
N SER A 134 0.65 2.78 -4.97
CA SER A 134 0.36 3.77 -6.02
C SER A 134 -0.08 3.09 -7.32
N GLU A 135 0.60 2.01 -7.70
CA GLU A 135 0.31 1.26 -8.92
C GLU A 135 -1.09 0.65 -8.93
N LEU A 136 -1.71 0.40 -7.76
CA LEU A 136 -3.08 -0.12 -7.66
C LEU A 136 -4.12 0.79 -8.32
N VAL A 137 -3.87 2.09 -8.29
CA VAL A 137 -4.81 3.15 -8.67
C VAL A 137 -4.25 4.13 -9.71
N THR A 138 -3.12 3.78 -10.35
CA THR A 138 -2.58 4.50 -11.51
C THR A 138 -2.72 3.67 -12.78
N PRO A 139 -2.67 4.30 -13.97
CA PRO A 139 -2.81 3.58 -15.24
C PRO A 139 -1.69 2.54 -15.36
N LEU A 140 -2.00 1.41 -15.98
CA LEU A 140 -0.99 0.40 -16.29
C LEU A 140 0.09 1.01 -17.20
N ALA A 141 1.29 1.17 -16.64
CA ALA A 141 2.49 1.52 -17.39
C ALA A 141 2.86 0.40 -18.38
N SER A 142 3.71 0.72 -19.37
CA SER A 142 4.25 -0.27 -20.30
C SER A 142 5.06 -1.35 -19.57
N ARG A 143 5.27 -2.50 -20.24
CA ARG A 143 6.02 -3.65 -19.70
C ARG A 143 7.28 -3.23 -18.94
N GLY A 144 7.24 -3.35 -17.62
CA GLY A 144 8.37 -3.13 -16.72
C GLY A 144 9.24 -4.37 -16.52
N ASN A 145 10.11 -4.31 -15.51
CA ASN A 145 10.95 -5.45 -15.12
C ASN A 145 10.11 -6.53 -14.41
N PRO A 146 10.05 -7.79 -14.89
CA PRO A 146 9.32 -8.88 -14.22
C PRO A 146 9.87 -9.22 -12.83
N ASN A 147 11.12 -8.87 -12.55
CA ASN A 147 11.82 -9.11 -11.28
C ASN A 147 11.93 -7.83 -10.44
N ALA A 148 11.02 -6.87 -10.63
CA ALA A 148 11.00 -5.66 -9.82
C ALA A 148 10.88 -6.01 -8.33
N TYR A 149 11.55 -5.22 -7.48
CA TYR A 149 11.53 -5.39 -6.02
C TYR A 149 12.18 -6.70 -5.52
N GLY A 150 13.19 -7.24 -6.24
CA GLY A 150 13.90 -8.46 -5.81
C GLY A 150 14.47 -8.36 -4.38
N TRP A 151 14.98 -7.18 -4.02
CA TRP A 151 15.48 -6.86 -2.67
C TRP A 151 14.42 -6.98 -1.56
N LEU A 152 13.12 -7.00 -1.89
CA LEU A 152 12.03 -7.18 -0.92
C LEU A 152 11.97 -8.62 -0.40
N LEU A 153 12.45 -9.58 -1.20
CA LEU A 153 12.45 -11.01 -0.88
C LEU A 153 13.79 -11.48 -0.29
N ALA A 154 14.61 -10.55 0.19
CA ALA A 154 15.84 -10.85 0.89
C ALA A 154 15.59 -11.67 2.18
N GLY A 155 16.62 -12.40 2.60
CA GLY A 155 16.57 -13.30 3.74
C GLY A 155 15.95 -14.66 3.42
N THR A 156 15.56 -15.38 4.47
CA THR A 156 14.94 -16.70 4.38
C THR A 156 13.50 -16.62 3.90
N GLN A 157 12.98 -17.75 3.41
CA GLN A 157 11.56 -17.86 3.10
C GLN A 157 10.70 -17.49 4.32
N LYS A 158 11.05 -17.94 5.52
CA LYS A 158 10.32 -17.60 6.74
C LYS A 158 10.26 -16.08 6.95
N GLU A 159 11.38 -15.38 6.83
CA GLU A 159 11.44 -13.92 7.02
C GLU A 159 10.59 -13.15 6.00
N SER A 160 10.58 -13.57 4.73
CA SER A 160 9.76 -12.91 3.70
C SER A 160 8.24 -13.05 3.95
N TRP A 161 7.81 -13.98 4.81
CA TRP A 161 6.41 -14.21 5.21
C TRP A 161 6.05 -13.57 6.56
N LYS A 162 7.01 -12.90 7.21
CA LYS A 162 6.80 -12.19 8.47
C LYS A 162 6.12 -10.85 8.22
N ILE A 163 5.06 -10.54 8.97
CA ILE A 163 4.41 -9.24 8.98
C ILE A 163 5.42 -8.18 9.42
N ASN A 164 5.60 -7.16 8.57
CA ASN A 164 6.44 -6.02 8.91
C ASN A 164 5.65 -5.07 9.81
N GLY A 165 6.26 -4.71 10.96
CA GLY A 165 5.60 -3.90 11.97
C GLY A 165 5.23 -2.48 11.53
N GLY A 166 5.87 -1.95 10.48
CA GLY A 166 5.61 -0.62 9.94
C GLY A 166 4.50 -0.58 8.89
N THR A 167 4.16 -1.71 8.26
CA THR A 167 3.25 -1.75 7.09
C THR A 167 2.07 -2.71 7.26
N GLY A 168 2.10 -3.60 8.25
CA GLY A 168 0.99 -4.51 8.57
C GLY A 168 0.84 -5.72 7.63
N LEU A 169 1.77 -5.91 6.69
CA LEU A 169 1.84 -7.07 5.80
C LEU A 169 3.28 -7.57 5.62
N CYS A 170 3.43 -8.79 5.13
CA CYS A 170 4.72 -9.39 4.84
C CYS A 170 5.27 -8.97 3.46
N PRO A 171 6.60 -8.93 3.30
CA PRO A 171 7.25 -8.63 2.02
C PRO A 171 6.76 -9.51 0.86
N LYS A 172 6.50 -10.80 1.11
CA LYS A 172 6.06 -11.74 0.08
C LYS A 172 4.68 -11.38 -0.47
N LEU A 173 3.74 -10.98 0.37
CA LEU A 173 2.39 -10.58 -0.07
C LEU A 173 2.45 -9.30 -0.90
N LEU A 174 3.26 -8.33 -0.46
CA LEU A 174 3.49 -7.09 -1.20
C LEU A 174 4.10 -7.36 -2.59
N HIS A 175 5.06 -8.28 -2.69
CA HIS A 175 5.59 -8.74 -3.97
C HIS A 175 4.53 -9.47 -4.83
N ILE A 176 3.61 -10.23 -4.23
CA ILE A 176 2.50 -10.84 -5.00
C ILE A 176 1.60 -9.76 -5.60
N ILE A 177 1.34 -8.68 -4.86
CA ILE A 177 0.55 -7.54 -5.37
C ILE A 177 1.23 -6.89 -6.58
N SER A 178 2.55 -6.66 -6.55
CA SER A 178 3.27 -6.13 -7.72
C SER A 178 3.24 -7.09 -8.91
N GLN A 179 3.31 -8.41 -8.68
CA GLN A 179 3.15 -9.41 -9.73
C GLN A 179 1.75 -9.36 -10.36
N ILE A 180 0.70 -9.11 -9.59
CA ILE A 180 -0.65 -8.93 -10.12
C ILE A 180 -0.70 -7.73 -11.07
N THR A 181 -0.10 -6.60 -10.70
CA THR A 181 0.01 -5.41 -11.57
C THR A 181 0.77 -5.73 -12.85
N TYR A 182 1.96 -6.33 -12.74
CA TYR A 182 2.80 -6.69 -13.88
C TYR A 182 2.07 -7.63 -14.86
N LEU A 183 1.41 -8.67 -14.35
CA LEU A 183 0.63 -9.59 -15.19
C LEU A 183 -0.57 -8.88 -15.83
N SER A 184 -1.13 -7.85 -15.19
CA SER A 184 -2.23 -7.07 -15.77
C SER A 184 -1.76 -6.24 -16.97
N VAL A 185 -0.52 -5.71 -16.91
CA VAL A 185 0.15 -5.11 -18.09
C VAL A 185 0.27 -6.14 -19.21
N LEU A 186 0.73 -7.36 -18.90
CA LEU A 186 0.87 -8.41 -19.92
C LEU A 186 -0.47 -8.79 -20.56
N VAL A 187 -1.56 -8.89 -19.78
CA VAL A 187 -2.90 -9.16 -20.33
C VAL A 187 -3.42 -8.01 -21.20
N LYS A 188 -2.99 -6.78 -20.95
CA LYS A 188 -3.33 -5.60 -21.77
C LYS A 188 -2.57 -5.59 -23.09
N GLU A 189 -1.29 -5.94 -23.08
CA GLU A 189 -0.39 -5.87 -24.24
C GLU A 189 -0.37 -7.14 -25.10
N ASP A 190 -0.62 -8.31 -24.49
CA ASP A 190 -0.45 -9.62 -25.11
C ASP A 190 -1.67 -10.52 -24.86
N SER A 191 -2.08 -11.25 -25.89
CA SER A 191 -3.18 -12.23 -25.84
C SER A 191 -2.74 -13.62 -25.36
N SER A 192 -1.47 -13.79 -24.99
CA SER A 192 -0.90 -15.07 -24.56
C SER A 192 -1.58 -15.67 -23.33
N MET A 193 -1.52 -17.01 -23.23
CA MET A 193 -2.13 -17.75 -22.11
C MET A 193 -1.27 -17.74 -20.84
N ALA A 194 -0.01 -17.34 -20.91
CA ALA A 194 0.93 -17.41 -19.78
C ALA A 194 0.50 -16.53 -18.59
N PRO A 195 0.08 -15.25 -18.78
CA PRO A 195 -0.43 -14.43 -17.67
C PRO A 195 -1.69 -15.02 -17.01
N ILE A 196 -2.54 -15.68 -17.79
CA ILE A 196 -3.77 -16.32 -17.30
C ILE A 196 -3.44 -17.54 -16.43
N TYR A 197 -2.45 -18.35 -16.84
CA TYR A 197 -1.97 -19.46 -16.02
C TYR A 197 -1.34 -18.97 -14.72
N ALA A 198 -0.48 -17.94 -14.79
CA ALA A 198 0.12 -17.32 -13.61
C ALA A 198 -0.95 -16.77 -12.64
N ALA A 199 -2.01 -16.15 -13.16
CA ALA A 199 -3.15 -15.68 -12.35
C ALA A 199 -3.84 -16.83 -11.58
N LYS A 200 -3.96 -18.03 -12.17
CA LYS A 200 -4.51 -19.22 -11.49
C LYS A 200 -3.58 -19.71 -10.38
N VAL A 201 -2.27 -19.73 -10.61
CA VAL A 201 -1.27 -20.11 -9.61
C VAL A 201 -1.28 -19.15 -8.43
N ILE A 202 -1.26 -17.84 -8.69
CA ILE A 202 -1.37 -16.80 -7.65
C ILE A 202 -2.69 -16.94 -6.90
N SER A 203 -3.82 -17.13 -7.60
CA SER A 203 -5.13 -17.33 -6.97
C SER A 203 -5.15 -18.54 -6.03
N LYS A 204 -4.52 -19.65 -6.41
CA LYS A 204 -4.41 -20.84 -5.56
C LYS A 204 -3.51 -20.56 -4.36
N GLY A 205 -2.36 -19.92 -4.58
CA GLY A 205 -1.43 -19.55 -3.50
C GLY A 205 -2.06 -18.63 -2.46
N LEU A 206 -2.78 -17.58 -2.89
CA LEU A 206 -3.45 -16.63 -2.00
C LEU A 206 -4.56 -17.25 -1.14
N LYS A 207 -5.17 -18.36 -1.57
CA LYS A 207 -6.21 -19.06 -0.77
C LYS A 207 -5.64 -19.79 0.45
N THR A 208 -4.38 -20.17 0.40
CA THR A 208 -3.67 -20.87 1.48
C THR A 208 -2.55 -20.02 2.07
N PHE A 209 -2.54 -18.72 1.73
CA PHE A 209 -1.51 -17.79 2.16
C PHE A 209 -1.82 -17.35 3.59
N HIS A 210 -0.87 -17.56 4.48
CA HIS A 210 -0.93 -17.09 5.85
C HIS A 210 0.34 -16.32 6.16
N GLN A 211 0.26 -15.39 7.09
CA GLN A 211 1.39 -14.56 7.52
C GLN A 211 1.63 -14.81 9.00
N TRP A 212 2.88 -14.65 9.44
CA TRP A 212 3.24 -14.78 10.85
C TRP A 212 3.83 -13.47 11.38
N SER A 213 3.90 -13.31 12.69
CA SER A 213 4.52 -12.17 13.37
C SER A 213 5.24 -12.64 14.63
N GLU A 214 5.99 -11.76 15.29
CA GLU A 214 6.57 -12.08 16.60
C GLU A 214 5.53 -12.41 17.69
N LEU A 215 4.26 -12.05 17.45
CA LEU A 215 3.17 -12.28 18.39
C LEU A 215 2.41 -13.59 18.13
N SER A 216 2.54 -14.19 16.94
CA SER A 216 1.76 -15.35 16.51
C SER A 216 2.28 -15.96 15.21
N ASP A 217 2.24 -17.28 15.12
CA ASP A 217 2.52 -18.03 13.89
C ASP A 217 1.43 -17.85 12.81
N GLY A 218 0.30 -17.25 13.15
CA GLY A 218 -0.84 -17.04 12.26
C GLY A 218 -1.79 -18.23 12.19
N TYR A 219 -2.81 -18.12 11.33
CA TYR A 219 -3.83 -19.14 11.13
C TYR A 219 -3.81 -19.67 9.69
N PRO A 220 -4.13 -20.95 9.46
CA PRO A 220 -4.10 -21.55 8.13
C PRO A 220 -5.27 -21.08 7.25
N SER A 221 -6.32 -20.50 7.83
CA SER A 221 -7.46 -19.94 7.10
C SER A 221 -8.09 -18.75 7.82
N ALA A 222 -8.75 -17.88 7.04
CA ALA A 222 -9.53 -16.76 7.56
C ALA A 222 -10.65 -17.23 8.49
N GLU A 223 -11.31 -18.35 8.18
CA GLU A 223 -12.37 -18.92 9.01
C GLU A 223 -11.88 -19.32 10.40
N GLU A 224 -10.70 -19.93 10.50
CA GLU A 224 -10.10 -20.29 11.79
C GLU A 224 -9.68 -19.06 12.59
N LEU A 225 -9.05 -18.07 11.93
CA LEU A 225 -8.73 -16.79 12.56
C LEU A 225 -9.98 -16.12 13.14
N LEU A 226 -11.04 -15.99 12.34
CA LEU A 226 -12.28 -15.34 12.76
C LEU A 226 -12.98 -16.08 13.91
N ARG A 227 -12.89 -17.42 13.98
CA ARG A 227 -13.43 -18.22 15.09
C ARG A 227 -12.59 -18.10 16.36
N SER A 228 -11.30 -17.85 16.23
CA SER A 228 -10.38 -17.69 17.36
C SER A 228 -10.47 -16.33 18.06
N CYS A 229 -11.21 -15.37 17.48
CA CYS A 229 -11.33 -14.02 18.02
C CYS A 229 -12.25 -14.02 19.25
N ASP A 230 -11.68 -13.69 20.40
CA ASP A 230 -12.45 -13.32 21.59
C ASP A 230 -12.78 -11.83 21.53
N LEU A 231 -14.07 -11.50 21.59
CA LEU A 231 -14.60 -10.16 21.32
C LEU A 231 -15.15 -9.54 22.59
N ASP A 232 -14.92 -8.24 22.76
CA ASP A 232 -15.55 -7.47 23.83
C ASP A 232 -17.05 -7.24 23.56
N LYS A 233 -17.70 -6.52 24.49
CA LYS A 233 -19.11 -6.11 24.38
C LYS A 233 -19.45 -5.29 23.13
N ASN A 234 -18.45 -4.69 22.47
CA ASN A 234 -18.60 -3.90 21.26
C ASN A 234 -18.24 -4.70 20.00
N GLY A 235 -17.97 -6.01 20.13
CA GLY A 235 -17.56 -6.88 19.04
C GLY A 235 -16.11 -6.68 18.60
N LYS A 236 -15.23 -6.15 19.46
CA LYS A 236 -13.84 -5.80 19.15
C LYS A 236 -12.85 -6.72 19.85
N VAL A 237 -11.81 -7.14 19.13
CA VAL A 237 -10.66 -7.83 19.73
C VAL A 237 -9.87 -6.90 20.64
N GLN A 238 -9.31 -7.44 21.72
CA GLN A 238 -8.66 -6.66 22.78
C GLN A 238 -7.14 -6.90 22.90
N THR A 239 -6.53 -7.62 21.96
CA THR A 239 -5.10 -7.94 22.00
C THR A 239 -4.38 -7.47 20.75
N ALA A 240 -3.14 -7.01 20.92
CA ALA A 240 -2.28 -6.63 19.79
C ALA A 240 -2.09 -7.81 18.81
N THR A 241 -1.95 -9.03 19.33
CA THR A 241 -1.85 -10.25 18.53
C THR A 241 -3.01 -10.38 17.55
N LYS A 242 -4.26 -10.29 18.03
CA LYS A 242 -5.45 -10.45 17.18
C LYS A 242 -5.60 -9.29 16.19
N VAL A 243 -5.24 -8.07 16.57
CA VAL A 243 -5.24 -6.93 15.64
C VAL A 243 -4.23 -7.14 14.51
N THR A 244 -3.02 -7.60 14.81
CA THR A 244 -1.99 -7.88 13.80
C THR A 244 -2.41 -9.04 12.88
N GLU A 245 -3.00 -10.10 13.42
CA GLU A 245 -3.50 -11.22 12.61
C GLU A 245 -4.64 -10.81 11.67
N LEU A 246 -5.64 -10.08 12.19
CA LEU A 246 -6.77 -9.56 11.38
C LEU A 246 -6.29 -8.55 10.33
N THR A 247 -5.33 -7.70 10.68
CA THR A 247 -4.68 -6.78 9.72
C THR A 247 -4.03 -7.56 8.58
N GLY A 248 -3.22 -8.56 8.91
CA GLY A 248 -2.60 -9.45 7.92
C GLY A 248 -3.65 -10.09 6.99
N GLU A 249 -4.74 -10.61 7.55
CA GLU A 249 -5.82 -11.22 6.77
C GLU A 249 -6.52 -10.22 5.85
N THR A 250 -6.75 -8.98 6.28
CA THR A 250 -7.33 -7.96 5.39
C THR A 250 -6.45 -7.68 4.18
N TRP A 251 -5.12 -7.70 4.33
CA TRP A 251 -4.20 -7.57 3.20
C TRP A 251 -4.27 -8.76 2.23
N VAL A 252 -4.40 -9.98 2.74
CA VAL A 252 -4.56 -11.18 1.90
C VAL A 252 -5.87 -11.09 1.11
N ALA A 253 -6.97 -10.72 1.77
CA ALA A 253 -8.26 -10.53 1.13
C ALA A 253 -8.23 -9.40 0.09
N ALA A 254 -7.54 -8.28 0.38
CA ALA A 254 -7.38 -7.18 -0.57
C ALA A 254 -6.59 -7.60 -1.82
N ALA A 255 -5.50 -8.37 -1.67
CA ALA A 255 -4.74 -8.92 -2.78
C ALA A 255 -5.59 -9.87 -3.66
N GLN A 256 -6.44 -10.69 -3.04
CA GLN A 256 -7.39 -11.55 -3.76
C GLN A 256 -8.43 -10.72 -4.54
N ILE A 257 -9.01 -9.67 -3.94
CA ILE A 257 -9.93 -8.76 -4.63
C ILE A 257 -9.21 -8.10 -5.81
N TYR A 258 -8.01 -7.56 -5.59
CA TYR A 258 -7.21 -6.93 -6.64
C TYR A 258 -6.91 -7.88 -7.81
N LEU A 259 -6.51 -9.12 -7.51
CA LEU A 259 -6.32 -10.19 -8.50
C LEU A 259 -7.60 -10.46 -9.30
N HIS A 260 -8.74 -10.61 -8.63
CA HIS A 260 -10.01 -10.89 -9.27
C HIS A 260 -10.44 -9.74 -10.18
N CYS A 261 -10.32 -8.52 -9.69
CA CYS A 261 -10.84 -7.34 -10.36
C CYS A 261 -9.95 -6.86 -11.49
N ARG A 262 -8.65 -6.69 -11.25
CA ARG A 262 -7.74 -6.09 -12.23
C ARG A 262 -7.17 -7.13 -13.21
N LEU A 263 -6.54 -8.19 -12.69
CA LEU A 263 -5.90 -9.19 -13.55
C LEU A 263 -6.92 -10.13 -14.22
N ARG A 264 -7.91 -10.65 -13.48
CA ARG A 264 -8.92 -11.57 -14.04
C ARG A 264 -10.14 -10.86 -14.65
N ARG A 265 -10.19 -9.52 -14.54
CA ARG A 265 -11.27 -8.66 -15.04
C ARG A 265 -12.67 -9.11 -14.59
N LYS A 266 -12.77 -9.67 -13.37
CA LYS A 266 -14.07 -9.98 -12.75
C LYS A 266 -14.69 -8.66 -12.28
N PRO A 267 -15.97 -8.40 -12.58
CA PRO A 267 -16.63 -7.18 -12.12
C PRO A 267 -16.83 -7.19 -10.60
N ARG A 268 -17.03 -6.02 -9.99
CA ARG A 268 -17.20 -5.90 -8.54
C ARG A 268 -18.29 -6.81 -7.97
N HIS A 269 -19.39 -7.02 -8.69
CA HIS A 269 -20.53 -7.83 -8.24
C HIS A 269 -20.29 -9.35 -8.37
N HIS A 270 -19.15 -9.79 -8.92
CA HIS A 270 -18.87 -11.21 -9.08
C HIS A 270 -18.84 -11.94 -7.72
N PRO A 271 -19.42 -13.15 -7.60
CA PRO A 271 -19.48 -13.90 -6.34
C PRO A 271 -18.13 -14.06 -5.62
N ASP A 272 -17.06 -14.43 -6.34
CA ASP A 272 -15.70 -14.48 -5.77
C ASP A 272 -15.27 -13.15 -5.12
N VAL A 273 -15.51 -12.02 -5.79
CA VAL A 273 -15.14 -10.69 -5.27
C VAL A 273 -15.95 -10.37 -4.01
N GLN A 274 -17.26 -10.59 -4.05
CA GLN A 274 -18.16 -10.31 -2.94
C GLN A 274 -17.92 -11.23 -1.74
N LYS A 275 -17.59 -12.51 -1.97
CA LYS A 275 -17.23 -13.45 -0.90
C LYS A 275 -15.97 -12.98 -0.17
N THR A 276 -14.93 -12.59 -0.91
CA THR A 276 -13.68 -12.10 -0.32
C THR A 276 -13.88 -10.75 0.38
N ALA A 277 -14.67 -9.84 -0.19
CA ALA A 277 -15.01 -8.56 0.45
C ALA A 277 -15.72 -8.76 1.81
N LYS A 278 -16.63 -9.74 1.91
CA LYS A 278 -17.30 -10.08 3.18
C LYS A 278 -16.33 -10.56 4.26
N VAL A 279 -15.32 -11.35 3.90
CA VAL A 279 -14.26 -11.77 4.83
C VAL A 279 -13.46 -10.55 5.31
N LEU A 280 -13.06 -9.67 4.39
CA LEU A 280 -12.33 -8.45 4.70
C LEU A 280 -13.13 -7.55 5.65
N TRP A 281 -14.39 -7.26 5.34
CA TRP A 281 -15.25 -6.43 6.21
C TRP A 281 -15.49 -7.06 7.58
N LYS A 282 -15.58 -8.40 7.65
CA LYS A 282 -15.67 -9.09 8.93
C LYS A 282 -14.40 -8.91 9.77
N CYS A 283 -13.22 -8.94 9.16
CA CYS A 283 -11.98 -8.64 9.87
C CYS A 283 -11.95 -7.18 10.36
N VAL A 284 -12.30 -6.23 9.49
CA VAL A 284 -12.33 -4.79 9.82
C VAL A 284 -13.29 -4.48 10.98
N THR A 285 -14.47 -5.09 10.97
CA THR A 285 -15.47 -4.88 12.03
C THR A 285 -15.04 -5.44 13.38
N MET A 286 -14.20 -6.48 13.42
CA MET A 286 -13.63 -7.02 14.65
C MET A 286 -12.44 -6.22 15.19
N MET A 287 -11.80 -5.39 14.36
CA MET A 287 -10.66 -4.57 14.78
C MET A 287 -11.11 -3.24 15.44
N PRO A 288 -10.39 -2.79 16.48
CA PRO A 288 -10.53 -1.44 16.99
C PRO A 288 -9.90 -0.44 15.99
N TYR A 289 -10.59 0.66 15.73
CA TYR A 289 -10.10 1.79 14.92
C TYR A 289 -9.93 3.07 15.75
N SER A 290 -9.75 2.91 17.06
CA SER A 290 -9.35 3.95 18.02
C SER A 290 -8.68 3.33 19.24
N GLY A 291 -8.03 4.16 20.07
CA GLY A 291 -7.34 3.70 21.28
C GLY A 291 -5.96 3.10 21.02
N THR A 292 -5.39 2.45 22.03
CA THR A 292 -3.99 2.00 22.06
C THR A 292 -3.67 0.86 21.09
N LEU A 293 -4.68 0.10 20.67
CA LEU A 293 -4.54 -0.98 19.70
C LEU A 293 -4.66 -0.50 18.25
N PHE A 294 -5.10 0.75 18.03
CA PHE A 294 -5.12 1.37 16.72
C PHE A 294 -3.73 1.98 16.44
N THR A 295 -2.99 1.34 15.54
CA THR A 295 -1.59 1.69 15.23
C THR A 295 -1.42 2.03 13.75
N SER A 296 -0.19 2.41 13.35
CA SER A 296 0.15 2.64 11.94
C SER A 296 0.01 1.40 11.05
N GLN A 297 -0.22 0.21 11.62
CA GLN A 297 -0.54 -1.01 10.85
C GLN A 297 -1.97 -1.04 10.33
N ALA A 298 -2.82 -0.07 10.67
CA ALA A 298 -4.21 -0.04 10.25
C ALA A 298 -4.34 -0.29 8.73
N PRO A 299 -5.23 -1.20 8.29
CA PRO A 299 -5.27 -1.68 6.92
C PRO A 299 -5.96 -0.69 5.98
N PHE A 300 -5.37 0.47 5.79
CA PHE A 300 -5.95 1.59 5.05
C PHE A 300 -6.21 1.25 3.57
N CYS A 301 -5.20 0.72 2.87
CA CYS A 301 -5.36 0.27 1.48
C CYS A 301 -6.37 -0.88 1.33
N PRO A 302 -6.35 -1.94 2.17
CA PRO A 302 -7.40 -2.96 2.17
C PRO A 302 -8.82 -2.41 2.31
N ILE A 303 -9.03 -1.44 3.22
CA ILE A 303 -10.33 -0.79 3.42
C ILE A 303 -10.74 0.01 2.17
N PHE A 304 -9.81 0.73 1.55
CA PHE A 304 -10.06 1.40 0.28
C PHE A 304 -10.49 0.41 -0.83
N ILE A 305 -9.74 -0.68 -1.03
CA ILE A 305 -10.08 -1.72 -2.02
C ILE A 305 -11.46 -2.33 -1.74
N ALA A 306 -11.74 -2.68 -0.48
CA ALA A 306 -13.02 -3.24 -0.07
C ALA A 306 -14.18 -2.26 -0.33
N SER A 307 -13.94 -0.96 -0.09
CA SER A 307 -14.90 0.10 -0.35
C SER A 307 -15.26 0.19 -1.84
N LEU A 308 -14.27 0.13 -2.74
CA LEU A 308 -14.52 0.16 -4.19
C LEU A 308 -15.43 -0.98 -4.67
N VAL A 309 -15.31 -2.17 -4.06
CA VAL A 309 -16.12 -3.33 -4.43
C VAL A 309 -17.41 -3.47 -3.62
N SER A 310 -17.69 -2.57 -2.68
CA SER A 310 -18.88 -2.62 -1.82
C SER A 310 -20.14 -2.19 -2.57
N ILE A 311 -21.07 -3.13 -2.72
CA ILE A 311 -22.37 -2.92 -3.36
C ILE A 311 -23.53 -2.89 -2.35
N GLU A 312 -23.40 -3.62 -1.24
CA GLU A 312 -24.44 -3.66 -0.21
C GLU A 312 -24.32 -2.43 0.70
N LYS A 313 -25.46 -1.81 1.04
CA LYS A 313 -25.50 -0.62 1.92
C LYS A 313 -24.78 -0.85 3.25
N LYS A 314 -24.90 -2.06 3.83
CA LYS A 314 -24.25 -2.41 5.09
C LYS A 314 -22.72 -2.32 5.03
N ASP A 315 -22.12 -2.72 3.92
CA ASP A 315 -20.66 -2.74 3.76
C ASP A 315 -20.14 -1.31 3.60
N ARG A 316 -20.90 -0.47 2.88
CA ARG A 316 -20.61 0.96 2.76
C ARG A 316 -20.75 1.72 4.07
N MET A 317 -21.72 1.35 4.92
CA MET A 317 -21.84 1.94 6.26
C MET A 317 -20.62 1.62 7.13
N ILE A 318 -20.06 0.41 7.04
CA ILE A 318 -18.81 0.05 7.73
C ILE A 318 -17.65 0.94 7.24
N ALA A 319 -17.52 1.12 5.93
CA ALA A 319 -16.50 1.99 5.34
C ALA A 319 -16.68 3.44 5.83
N GLU A 320 -17.89 3.99 5.72
CA GLU A 320 -18.21 5.36 6.15
C GLU A 320 -17.90 5.57 7.63
N GLU A 321 -18.30 4.64 8.51
CA GLU A 321 -17.98 4.70 9.93
C GLU A 321 -16.46 4.72 10.18
N TRP A 322 -15.70 3.88 9.47
CA TRP A 322 -14.26 3.84 9.60
C TRP A 322 -13.59 5.14 9.13
N PHE A 323 -13.90 5.60 7.91
CA PHE A 323 -13.31 6.81 7.33
C PHE A 323 -13.67 8.06 8.13
N THR A 324 -14.92 8.18 8.59
CA THR A 324 -15.35 9.32 9.40
C THR A 324 -14.72 9.30 10.80
N THR A 325 -14.55 8.12 11.41
CA THR A 325 -13.92 8.02 12.73
C THR A 325 -12.43 8.28 12.67
N VAL A 326 -11.71 7.69 11.71
CA VAL A 326 -10.26 7.84 11.58
C VAL A 326 -9.88 9.21 11.00
N GLY A 327 -10.57 9.65 9.95
CA GLY A 327 -10.20 10.84 9.18
C GLY A 327 -10.80 12.16 9.68
N LEU A 328 -12.01 12.17 10.24
CA LEU A 328 -12.70 13.42 10.60
C LEU A 328 -12.66 13.75 12.10
N LYS A 329 -12.46 12.74 12.96
CA LYS A 329 -12.31 12.96 14.41
C LYS A 329 -10.86 13.12 14.86
N GLY A 330 -9.90 12.63 14.06
CA GLY A 330 -8.48 12.89 14.27
C GLY A 330 -8.14 14.32 13.88
N LYS A 331 -7.69 15.16 14.83
CA LYS A 331 -7.21 16.53 14.55
C LYS A 331 -5.84 16.58 13.84
N CYS A 332 -5.39 15.47 13.25
CA CYS A 332 -4.07 15.33 12.63
C CYS A 332 -4.22 15.18 11.12
N ARG A 333 -3.34 15.85 10.37
CA ARG A 333 -3.22 15.66 8.93
C ARG A 333 -2.95 14.19 8.57
N SER A 334 -3.59 13.72 7.51
CA SER A 334 -3.45 12.36 6.99
C SER A 334 -3.93 12.28 5.54
N SER A 335 -3.63 11.16 4.88
CA SER A 335 -4.14 10.80 3.55
C SER A 335 -5.60 10.33 3.56
N VAL A 336 -6.24 10.20 4.73
CA VAL A 336 -7.60 9.63 4.88
C VAL A 336 -8.68 10.51 4.24
N PRO A 337 -8.74 11.85 4.48
CA PRO A 337 -9.77 12.70 3.88
C PRO A 337 -9.83 12.65 2.34
N PRO A 338 -8.72 12.81 1.58
CA PRO A 338 -8.79 12.76 0.12
C PRO A 338 -9.14 11.35 -0.40
N VAL A 339 -8.72 10.29 0.30
CA VAL A 339 -9.11 8.91 -0.06
C VAL A 339 -10.59 8.66 0.21
N TRP A 340 -11.16 9.21 1.28
CA TRP A 340 -12.59 9.11 1.53
C TRP A 340 -13.41 9.83 0.44
N ALA A 341 -13.01 11.04 0.06
CA ALA A 341 -13.62 11.76 -1.06
C ALA A 341 -13.54 10.96 -2.37
N ALA A 342 -12.40 10.31 -2.62
CA ALA A 342 -12.24 9.41 -3.76
C ALA A 342 -13.23 8.22 -3.73
N VAL A 343 -13.39 7.57 -2.58
CA VAL A 343 -14.36 6.46 -2.44
C VAL A 343 -15.78 6.93 -2.74
N GLN A 344 -16.19 8.08 -2.20
CA GLN A 344 -17.52 8.65 -2.43
C GLN A 344 -17.76 9.00 -3.90
N ALA A 345 -16.77 9.60 -4.56
CA ALA A 345 -16.82 9.91 -5.99
C ALA A 345 -16.94 8.63 -6.83
N MET A 346 -16.15 7.59 -6.51
CA MET A 346 -16.20 6.32 -7.22
C MET A 346 -17.51 5.57 -7.00
N TRP A 347 -18.09 5.59 -5.80
CA TRP A 347 -19.43 5.03 -5.57
C TRP A 347 -20.49 5.69 -6.45
N THR A 348 -20.47 7.03 -6.50
CA THR A 348 -21.42 7.80 -7.32
C THR A 348 -21.30 7.43 -8.79
N TRP A 349 -20.07 7.38 -9.32
CA TRP A 349 -19.81 7.02 -10.71
C TRP A 349 -20.19 5.57 -11.03
N MET A 350 -19.80 4.61 -10.19
CA MET A 350 -20.09 3.19 -10.42
C MET A 350 -21.58 2.85 -10.32
N ASP A 351 -22.32 3.51 -9.43
CA ASP A 351 -23.77 3.29 -9.27
C ASP A 351 -24.58 4.00 -10.37
N GLY A 352 -24.04 5.08 -10.96
CA GLY A 352 -24.56 5.75 -12.15
C GLY A 352 -24.32 5.01 -13.46
N GLY A 353 -23.83 3.76 -13.43
CA GLY A 353 -23.59 2.95 -14.63
C GLY A 353 -22.18 3.04 -15.22
N GLY A 354 -21.21 3.61 -14.49
CA GLY A 354 -19.81 3.70 -14.93
C GLY A 354 -19.09 2.36 -15.10
N VAL A 355 -19.65 1.26 -14.58
CA VAL A 355 -19.06 -0.08 -14.64
C VAL A 355 -19.99 -1.07 -15.33
N SER A 356 -19.45 -1.81 -16.30
CA SER A 356 -20.18 -2.89 -16.96
C SER A 356 -20.50 -4.03 -15.99
N HIS A 357 -21.74 -4.52 -16.06
CA HIS A 357 -22.17 -5.70 -15.32
C HIS A 357 -21.98 -7.01 -16.10
N VAL A 358 -21.57 -6.93 -17.37
CA VAL A 358 -21.45 -8.11 -18.24
C VAL A 358 -20.19 -8.90 -17.89
N PHE A 359 -20.37 -10.18 -17.58
CA PHE A 359 -19.27 -11.10 -17.35
C PHE A 359 -19.58 -12.48 -17.92
N ASP A 360 -18.67 -12.98 -18.75
CA ASP A 360 -18.70 -14.32 -19.32
C ASP A 360 -17.35 -14.99 -19.08
N GLU A 361 -17.36 -16.12 -18.37
CA GLU A 361 -16.14 -16.90 -18.12
C GLU A 361 -15.58 -17.55 -19.39
N GLY A 362 -16.40 -17.78 -20.41
CA GLY A 362 -15.99 -18.31 -21.71
C GLY A 362 -15.20 -17.31 -22.57
N VAL A 363 -15.36 -16.01 -22.32
CA VAL A 363 -14.60 -14.96 -23.03
C VAL A 363 -13.17 -14.91 -22.51
N PRO A 364 -12.13 -14.91 -23.38
CA PRO A 364 -10.74 -14.72 -22.98
C PRO A 364 -10.53 -13.44 -22.17
N VAL A 365 -9.72 -13.49 -21.12
CA VAL A 365 -9.56 -12.37 -20.16
C VAL A 365 -9.21 -11.05 -20.84
N HIS A 366 -8.30 -11.05 -21.82
CA HIS A 366 -7.89 -9.84 -22.54
C HIS A 366 -9.03 -9.15 -23.33
N LYS A 367 -10.11 -9.88 -23.63
CA LYS A 367 -11.32 -9.35 -24.30
C LYS A 367 -12.42 -8.91 -23.33
N ARG A 368 -12.30 -9.23 -22.04
CA ARG A 368 -13.30 -8.84 -21.04
C ARG A 368 -13.20 -7.34 -20.75
N PRO A 369 -14.31 -6.67 -20.39
CA PRO A 369 -14.28 -5.28 -19.94
C PRO A 369 -13.28 -5.08 -18.80
N SER A 370 -12.37 -4.12 -18.95
CA SER A 370 -11.34 -3.78 -17.96
C SER A 370 -11.83 -2.69 -17.02
N TRP A 371 -12.90 -2.97 -16.25
CA TRP A 371 -13.57 -1.96 -15.43
C TRP A 371 -12.65 -1.28 -14.41
N TRP A 372 -11.63 -1.99 -13.91
CA TRP A 372 -10.65 -1.41 -12.98
C TRP A 372 -9.85 -0.30 -13.65
N GLU A 373 -9.49 -0.45 -14.93
CA GLU A 373 -8.78 0.62 -15.66
C GLU A 373 -9.71 1.81 -15.92
N SER A 374 -10.98 1.57 -16.27
CA SER A 374 -11.98 2.64 -16.39
C SER A 374 -12.18 3.39 -15.07
N MET A 375 -12.17 2.69 -13.94
CA MET A 375 -12.24 3.28 -12.61
C MET A 375 -10.99 4.11 -12.30
N VAL A 376 -9.79 3.63 -12.65
CA VAL A 376 -8.52 4.37 -12.50
C VAL A 376 -8.55 5.66 -13.33
N ASP A 377 -8.97 5.59 -14.58
CA ASP A 377 -9.08 6.77 -15.45
C ASP A 377 -10.05 7.79 -14.86
N GLN A 378 -11.21 7.34 -14.38
CA GLN A 378 -12.20 8.19 -13.73
C GLN A 378 -11.66 8.82 -12.43
N LEU A 379 -10.98 8.03 -11.60
CA LEU A 379 -10.40 8.49 -10.34
C LEU A 379 -9.39 9.61 -10.58
N ILE A 380 -8.47 9.43 -11.52
CA ILE A 380 -7.46 10.44 -11.86
C ILE A 380 -8.11 11.68 -12.45
N ALA A 381 -9.09 11.53 -13.34
CA ALA A 381 -9.77 12.65 -13.96
C ALA A 381 -10.60 13.50 -12.98
N THR A 382 -11.10 12.91 -11.89
CA THR A 382 -12.01 13.58 -10.96
C THR A 382 -11.39 13.98 -9.63
N VAL A 383 -10.47 13.17 -9.10
CA VAL A 383 -9.88 13.35 -7.76
C VAL A 383 -8.36 13.45 -7.82
N GLY A 384 -7.74 13.01 -8.92
CA GLY A 384 -6.29 12.98 -9.07
C GLY A 384 -5.65 11.79 -8.38
N TYR A 385 -4.36 11.91 -8.06
CA TYR A 385 -3.58 10.84 -7.45
C TYR A 385 -3.82 10.76 -5.95
N VAL A 386 -4.28 9.59 -5.49
CA VAL A 386 -4.49 9.27 -4.08
C VAL A 386 -3.31 8.49 -3.51
N SER A 387 -2.92 8.81 -2.28
CA SER A 387 -1.92 8.05 -1.52
C SER A 387 -2.63 7.06 -0.61
N LEU A 388 -2.30 5.78 -0.73
CA LEU A 388 -2.87 4.68 0.05
C LEU A 388 -1.91 4.17 1.14
N THR A 389 -0.86 4.94 1.43
CA THR A 389 0.17 4.66 2.44
C THR A 389 -0.13 5.32 3.77
#